data_AF-A0A5C5T1X6-F1
#
_entry.id   AF-A0A5C5T1X6-F1
#
_cell.length_a   1.000
_cell.length_b   1.000
_cell.length_c   1.000
_cell.angle_alpha   90.00
_cell.angle_beta   90.00
_cell.angle_gamma   90.00
#
_symmetry.space_group_name_H-M   'P 1'
#
loop_
_entity.id
_entity.type
_entity.pdbx_description
1 polymer ?
#
loop_
_entity_poly.entity_id
_entity_poly.type
_entity_poly.pdbx_seq_one_letter_code
_entity_poly.pdbx_strand_id
1 'polypeptide(L)'
;MSKVYITQETLGTDRETLLYEDVQNVVKFYIGPSESMNDSDSTCEMLVEFICTKALFPIYLTFEPVTGMEDDLERLFQGKNIEYALRFEGLKNKRFPVLKLTIETPSSLAFVLQETFWIASCNHFYAFSFSDNIVYKRVIGKSWFGREKTWIWPNFDMNGAATVIEVWHDGDGMNIYTTEPHFSTIENLASYFPPETSIVNNEE
;
A
#
# COMPACT_ATOMS: atom_id res chain seq x y z
N MET A 1 -2.12 -17.38 18.82
CA MET A 1 -0.82 -16.86 18.34
C MET A 1 -1.04 -16.53 16.89
N SER A 2 -0.89 -15.26 16.51
CA SER A 2 -0.96 -14.86 15.11
C SER A 2 0.24 -15.47 14.38
N LYS A 3 0.00 -15.96 13.16
CA LYS A 3 1.06 -16.48 12.29
C LYS A 3 1.13 -15.63 11.04
N VAL A 4 2.30 -15.06 10.79
CA VAL A 4 2.55 -14.17 9.66
C VAL A 4 3.52 -14.87 8.73
N TYR A 5 3.15 -14.97 7.46
CA TYR A 5 4.02 -15.44 6.41
C TYR A 5 4.75 -14.24 5.78
N ILE A 6 6.08 -14.34 5.66
CA ILE A 6 6.92 -13.34 5.01
C ILE A 6 7.81 -14.04 3.97
N THR A 7 7.84 -13.51 2.76
CA THR A 7 8.76 -13.99 1.72
C THR A 7 9.31 -12.85 0.89
N GLN A 8 10.55 -13.00 0.43
CA GLN A 8 11.16 -12.05 -0.48
C GLN A 8 10.73 -12.35 -1.91
N GLU A 9 10.27 -11.32 -2.62
CA GLU A 9 9.73 -11.43 -3.97
C GLU A 9 10.63 -10.73 -5.00
N THR A 10 10.52 -11.14 -6.25
CA THR A 10 11.22 -10.46 -7.37
C THR A 10 10.41 -9.26 -7.87
N LEU A 11 11.12 -8.18 -8.20
CA LEU A 11 10.53 -7.00 -8.84
C LEU A 11 10.25 -7.24 -10.33
N GLY A 12 9.31 -6.47 -10.89
CA GLY A 12 9.03 -6.44 -12.32
C GLY A 12 8.21 -7.61 -12.85
N THR A 13 7.45 -8.28 -11.99
CA THR A 13 6.47 -9.29 -12.44
C THR A 13 5.28 -8.63 -13.15
N ASP A 14 4.62 -9.35 -14.06
CA ASP A 14 3.47 -8.84 -14.85
C ASP A 14 2.27 -8.35 -14.01
N ARG A 15 2.31 -8.53 -12.69
CA ARG A 15 1.27 -8.15 -11.73
C ARG A 15 1.57 -6.87 -10.96
N GLU A 16 2.70 -6.21 -11.22
CA GLU A 16 3.02 -4.96 -10.53
C GLU A 16 2.19 -3.79 -11.05
N THR A 17 1.52 -3.14 -10.11
CA THR A 17 0.63 -1.98 -10.31
C THR A 17 1.31 -0.65 -10.02
N LEU A 18 2.58 -0.70 -9.59
CA LEU A 18 3.39 0.44 -9.16
C LEU A 18 4.61 0.64 -10.06
N LEU A 19 5.00 1.91 -10.21
CA LEU A 19 6.27 2.30 -10.81
C LEU A 19 7.23 2.83 -9.75
N TYR A 20 8.52 2.59 -9.97
CA TYR A 20 9.60 3.06 -9.11
C TYR A 20 10.66 3.78 -9.94
N GLU A 21 11.21 4.85 -9.39
CA GLU A 21 12.49 5.39 -9.85
C GLU A 21 13.63 4.59 -9.18
N ASP A 22 14.70 4.31 -9.93
CA ASP A 22 15.90 3.55 -9.49
C ASP A 22 15.64 2.17 -8.85
N VAL A 23 15.17 1.22 -9.69
CA VAL A 23 14.86 -0.18 -9.32
C VAL A 23 16.07 -0.96 -8.76
N GLN A 24 17.30 -0.46 -8.87
CA GLN A 24 18.50 -1.24 -8.52
C GLN A 24 18.62 -1.55 -7.02
N ASN A 25 18.06 -0.70 -6.16
CA ASN A 25 18.19 -0.82 -4.70
C ASN A 25 16.87 -1.15 -3.98
N VAL A 26 15.78 -1.28 -4.73
CA VAL A 26 14.48 -1.63 -4.15
C VAL A 26 14.47 -3.13 -3.88
N VAL A 27 14.05 -3.51 -2.68
CA VAL A 27 13.69 -4.90 -2.36
C VAL A 27 12.19 -5.00 -2.11
N LYS A 28 11.63 -6.17 -2.41
CA LYS A 28 10.21 -6.46 -2.31
C LYS A 28 9.99 -7.65 -1.39
N PHE A 29 9.00 -7.53 -0.51
CA PHE A 29 8.52 -8.63 0.31
C PHE A 29 7.01 -8.76 0.16
N TYR A 30 6.51 -9.98 0.17
CA TYR A 30 5.11 -10.26 0.45
C TYR A 30 4.97 -10.63 1.93
N ILE A 31 3.96 -10.06 2.57
CA ILE A 31 3.59 -10.34 3.96
C ILE A 31 2.09 -10.63 4.01
N GLY A 32 1.70 -11.75 4.60
CA GLY A 32 0.29 -12.13 4.68
C GLY A 32 -0.02 -13.11 5.80
N PRO A 33 -1.30 -13.33 6.12
CA PRO A 33 -1.69 -14.30 7.14
C PRO A 33 -1.39 -15.72 6.66
N SER A 34 -0.73 -16.54 7.51
CA SER A 34 -0.25 -17.85 7.05
C SER A 34 -1.34 -18.93 6.97
N GLU A 35 -2.48 -18.74 7.65
CA GLU A 35 -3.51 -19.77 7.81
C GLU A 35 -4.84 -19.45 7.11
N SER A 36 -5.00 -18.23 6.58
CA SER A 36 -6.27 -17.75 6.04
C SER A 36 -6.06 -17.13 4.67
N MET A 37 -6.24 -17.93 3.62
CA MET A 37 -6.27 -17.40 2.25
C MET A 37 -7.49 -16.48 2.11
N ASN A 38 -7.28 -15.28 1.56
CA ASN A 38 -8.32 -14.28 1.29
C ASN A 38 -9.03 -13.75 2.55
N ASP A 39 -8.28 -13.50 3.62
CA ASP A 39 -8.81 -12.85 4.82
C ASP A 39 -8.35 -11.39 4.90
N SER A 40 -9.22 -10.50 4.42
CA SER A 40 -9.01 -9.06 4.45
C SER A 40 -8.98 -8.50 5.87
N ASP A 41 -9.74 -9.08 6.80
CA ASP A 41 -9.80 -8.60 8.18
C ASP A 41 -8.48 -8.92 8.88
N SER A 42 -7.96 -10.14 8.74
CA SER A 42 -6.64 -10.53 9.24
C SER A 42 -5.52 -9.66 8.63
N THR A 43 -5.61 -9.33 7.35
CA THR A 43 -4.63 -8.44 6.69
C THR A 43 -4.69 -7.02 7.25
N CYS A 44 -5.89 -6.50 7.49
CA CYS A 44 -6.11 -5.19 8.09
C CYS A 44 -5.53 -5.12 9.52
N GLU A 45 -5.82 -6.12 10.36
CA GLU A 45 -5.28 -6.24 11.72
C GLU A 45 -3.74 -6.29 11.71
N MET A 46 -3.17 -7.12 10.83
CA MET A 46 -1.72 -7.26 10.66
C MET A 46 -1.06 -5.94 10.25
N LEU A 47 -1.67 -5.19 9.34
CA LEU A 47 -1.18 -3.88 8.92
C LEU A 47 -1.20 -2.87 10.08
N VAL A 48 -2.26 -2.87 10.90
CA VAL A 48 -2.33 -2.04 12.11
C VAL A 48 -1.20 -2.39 13.08
N GLU A 49 -1.01 -3.68 13.36
CA GLU A 49 0.07 -4.15 14.24
C GLU A 49 1.44 -3.73 13.72
N PHE A 50 1.71 -3.94 12.43
CA PHE A 50 2.98 -3.61 11.79
C PHE A 50 3.31 -2.12 11.92
N ILE A 51 2.37 -1.24 11.60
CA ILE A 51 2.56 0.22 11.66
C ILE A 51 2.67 0.70 13.12
N CYS A 52 1.81 0.18 14.01
CA CYS A 52 1.71 0.69 15.37
C CYS A 52 2.83 0.20 16.30
N THR A 53 3.42 -0.98 16.06
CA THR A 53 4.42 -1.58 16.94
C THR A 53 5.64 -0.68 17.16
N LYS A 54 6.05 0.08 16.14
CA LYS A 54 7.16 1.06 16.24
C LYS A 54 6.71 2.52 16.10
N ALA A 55 5.39 2.77 16.20
CA ALA A 55 4.80 4.10 16.02
C ALA A 55 5.27 4.79 14.73
N LEU A 56 5.09 4.13 13.60
CA LEU A 56 5.51 4.60 12.27
C LEU A 56 4.56 5.69 11.74
N PHE A 57 4.60 6.85 12.39
CA PHE A 57 3.80 8.04 12.05
C PHE A 57 4.71 9.26 11.82
N PRO A 58 4.30 10.21 10.94
CA PRO A 58 3.12 10.14 10.10
C PRO A 58 3.23 9.08 8.99
N ILE A 59 2.08 8.54 8.57
CA ILE A 59 1.99 7.66 7.40
C ILE A 59 1.02 8.26 6.39
N TYR A 60 1.38 8.18 5.11
CA TYR A 60 0.60 8.71 4.00
C TYR A 60 -0.15 7.58 3.34
N LEU A 61 -1.49 7.61 3.37
CA LEU A 61 -2.33 6.67 2.63
C LEU A 61 -2.76 7.33 1.32
N THR A 62 -2.52 6.68 0.18
CA THR A 62 -3.06 7.10 -1.12
C THR A 62 -3.92 6.00 -1.71
N PHE A 63 -5.12 6.36 -2.18
CA PHE A 63 -6.03 5.41 -2.80
C PHE A 63 -6.93 6.04 -3.86
N GLU A 64 -7.46 5.17 -4.73
CA GLU A 64 -8.41 5.51 -5.79
C GLU A 64 -9.83 5.14 -5.34
N PRO A 65 -10.65 6.09 -4.84
CA PRO A 65 -11.98 5.76 -4.34
C PRO A 65 -12.88 5.25 -5.46
N VAL A 66 -13.88 4.46 -5.08
CA VAL A 66 -14.96 4.07 -5.98
C VAL A 66 -15.69 5.33 -6.46
N THR A 67 -15.96 5.40 -7.77
CA THR A 67 -16.57 6.59 -8.40
C THR A 67 -17.86 7.00 -7.69
N GLY A 68 -17.96 8.28 -7.33
CA GLY A 68 -19.12 8.86 -6.66
C GLY A 68 -19.06 8.83 -5.13
N MET A 69 -17.98 8.32 -4.53
CA MET A 69 -17.79 8.29 -3.07
C MET A 69 -16.89 9.42 -2.54
N GLU A 70 -16.38 10.29 -3.41
CA GLU A 70 -15.40 11.32 -3.07
C GLU A 70 -15.95 12.26 -1.97
N ASP A 71 -17.15 12.81 -2.18
CA ASP A 71 -17.79 13.75 -1.27
C ASP A 71 -18.06 13.14 0.12
N ASP A 72 -18.47 11.87 0.17
CA ASP A 72 -18.78 11.17 1.42
C ASP A 72 -17.51 10.88 2.22
N LEU A 73 -16.44 10.47 1.53
CA LEU A 73 -15.13 10.25 2.15
C LEU A 73 -14.51 11.57 2.64
N GLU A 74 -14.57 12.64 1.85
CA GLU A 74 -14.10 13.97 2.29
C GLU A 74 -14.82 14.44 3.56
N ARG A 75 -16.16 14.31 3.61
CA ARG A 75 -16.94 14.66 4.80
C ARG A 75 -16.56 13.81 6.01
N LEU A 76 -16.31 12.52 5.80
CA LEU A 76 -15.91 11.58 6.84
C LEU A 76 -14.55 11.99 7.44
N PHE A 77 -13.55 12.27 6.60
CA PHE A 77 -12.22 12.69 7.06
C PHE A 77 -12.23 14.08 7.70
N GLN A 78 -12.95 15.03 7.10
CA GLN A 78 -13.15 16.36 7.67
C GLN A 78 -13.80 16.29 9.05
N GLY A 79 -14.83 15.46 9.22
CA GLY A 79 -15.53 15.26 10.49
C GLY A 79 -14.67 14.64 11.59
N LYS A 80 -13.57 13.96 11.23
CA LYS A 80 -12.58 13.41 12.16
C LYS A 80 -11.27 14.21 12.23
N ASN A 81 -11.23 15.35 11.56
CA ASN A 81 -10.06 16.23 11.52
C ASN A 81 -8.80 15.51 11.00
N ILE A 82 -8.98 14.63 10.02
CA ILE A 82 -7.90 13.92 9.32
C ILE A 82 -7.50 14.79 8.12
N GLU A 83 -6.21 15.09 8.00
CA GLU A 83 -5.71 15.85 6.85
C GLU A 83 -5.80 15.01 5.58
N TYR A 84 -6.33 15.62 4.52
CA TYR A 84 -6.51 14.96 3.25
C TYR A 84 -6.33 15.91 2.06
N ALA A 85 -6.02 15.35 0.91
CA ALA A 85 -6.01 16.03 -0.38
C ALA A 85 -6.73 15.19 -1.43
N LEU A 86 -7.73 15.77 -2.10
CA LEU A 86 -8.36 15.19 -3.28
C LEU A 86 -7.75 15.79 -4.55
N ARG A 87 -7.28 14.93 -5.45
CA ARG A 87 -6.85 15.30 -6.78
C ARG A 87 -7.52 14.42 -7.83
N PHE A 88 -7.51 14.87 -9.08
CA PHE A 88 -8.06 14.11 -10.20
C PHE A 88 -6.94 13.78 -11.19
N GLU A 89 -6.56 12.53 -11.26
CA GLU A 89 -5.55 12.02 -12.18
C GLU A 89 -6.19 11.51 -13.46
N GLY A 90 -5.41 11.26 -14.52
CA GLY A 90 -5.92 10.67 -15.76
C GLY A 90 -5.67 11.49 -17.02
N LEU A 91 -6.25 11.04 -18.14
CA LEU A 91 -6.02 11.61 -19.46
C LEU A 91 -7.27 12.29 -20.00
N LYS A 92 -7.19 13.62 -20.22
CA LYS A 92 -8.25 14.45 -20.83
C LYS A 92 -9.63 14.15 -20.21
N ASN A 93 -10.47 13.38 -20.90
CA ASN A 93 -11.86 13.09 -20.55
C ASN A 93 -12.01 11.83 -19.67
N LYS A 94 -10.91 11.16 -19.32
CA LYS A 94 -10.88 9.99 -18.44
C LYS A 94 -10.06 10.32 -17.20
N ARG A 95 -10.63 11.21 -16.37
CA ARG A 95 -10.06 11.52 -15.06
C ARG A 95 -10.71 10.66 -13.99
N PHE A 96 -9.95 10.34 -12.96
CA PHE A 96 -10.39 9.57 -11.81
C PHE A 96 -9.89 10.26 -10.53
N PRO A 97 -10.66 10.16 -9.43
CA PRO A 97 -10.26 10.72 -8.14
C PRO A 97 -9.08 9.95 -7.55
N VAL A 98 -8.25 10.68 -6.81
CA VAL A 98 -7.19 10.12 -5.96
C VAL A 98 -7.23 10.89 -4.65
N LEU A 99 -7.42 10.16 -3.55
CA LEU A 99 -7.35 10.71 -2.20
C LEU A 99 -6.00 10.37 -1.60
N LYS A 100 -5.39 11.36 -0.97
CA LYS A 100 -4.21 11.19 -0.11
C LYS A 100 -4.55 11.66 1.30
N LEU A 101 -4.31 10.84 2.31
CA LEU A 101 -4.49 11.18 3.72
C LEU A 101 -3.13 11.25 4.40
N THR A 102 -2.99 12.18 5.35
CA THR A 102 -1.91 12.17 6.33
C THR A 102 -2.45 11.64 7.65
N ILE A 103 -1.92 10.50 8.09
CA ILE A 103 -2.37 9.82 9.31
C ILE A 103 -1.29 9.98 10.38
N GLU A 104 -1.66 10.61 11.49
CA GLU A 104 -0.72 11.02 12.55
C GLU A 104 -0.76 10.13 13.79
N THR A 105 -1.80 9.31 13.96
CA THR A 105 -2.03 8.56 15.19
C THR A 105 -2.55 7.15 14.95
N PRO A 106 -2.29 6.19 15.86
CA PRO A 106 -2.90 4.86 15.83
C PRO A 106 -4.43 4.89 15.77
N SER A 107 -5.07 5.79 16.51
CA SER A 107 -6.54 5.93 16.50
C SER A 107 -7.08 6.40 15.15
N SER A 108 -6.37 7.32 14.49
CA SER A 108 -6.73 7.78 13.14
C SER A 108 -6.51 6.67 12.13
N LEU A 109 -5.42 5.89 12.25
CA LEU A 109 -5.14 4.74 11.38
C LEU A 109 -6.24 3.69 11.48
N ALA A 110 -6.58 3.27 12.69
CA ALA A 110 -7.62 2.27 12.92
C ALA A 110 -8.97 2.73 12.34
N PHE A 111 -9.34 3.99 12.56
CA PHE A 111 -10.55 4.57 11.99
C PHE A 111 -10.52 4.60 10.45
N VAL A 112 -9.43 5.08 9.83
CA VAL A 112 -9.31 5.13 8.38
C VAL A 112 -9.42 3.74 7.77
N LEU A 113 -8.71 2.75 8.33
CA LEU A 113 -8.76 1.38 7.85
C LEU A 113 -10.16 0.78 7.99
N GLN A 114 -10.84 0.97 9.12
CA GLN A 114 -12.22 0.53 9.31
C GLN A 114 -13.17 1.06 8.22
N GLU A 115 -12.99 2.31 7.80
CA GLU A 115 -13.89 2.97 6.84
C GLU A 115 -13.49 2.77 5.37
N THR A 116 -12.24 2.39 5.09
CA THR A 116 -11.71 2.40 3.72
C THR A 116 -11.00 1.14 3.26
N PHE A 117 -10.66 0.20 4.15
CA PHE A 117 -9.90 -1.00 3.76
C PHE A 117 -10.65 -1.87 2.74
N TRP A 118 -11.99 -1.86 2.79
CA TRP A 118 -12.83 -2.54 1.78
C TRP A 118 -12.54 -2.07 0.33
N ILE A 119 -12.00 -0.86 0.13
CA ILE A 119 -11.57 -0.36 -1.19
C ILE A 119 -10.42 -1.20 -1.73
N ALA A 120 -9.44 -1.53 -0.88
CA ALA A 120 -8.34 -2.43 -1.23
C ALA A 120 -8.86 -3.83 -1.58
N SER A 121 -9.81 -4.35 -0.80
CA SER A 121 -10.48 -5.63 -1.08
C SER A 121 -11.28 -5.63 -2.40
N CYS A 122 -11.64 -4.46 -2.92
CA CYS A 122 -12.27 -4.31 -4.24
C CYS A 122 -11.26 -4.19 -5.39
N ASN A 123 -9.96 -4.42 -5.14
CA ASN A 123 -8.85 -4.29 -6.10
C ASN A 123 -8.65 -2.87 -6.65
N HIS A 124 -9.09 -1.85 -5.90
CA HIS A 124 -8.72 -0.47 -6.18
C HIS A 124 -7.32 -0.17 -5.63
N PHE A 125 -6.63 0.78 -6.26
CA PHE A 125 -5.32 1.20 -5.79
C PHE A 125 -5.42 1.70 -4.34
N TYR A 126 -4.59 1.13 -3.45
CA TYR A 126 -4.58 1.42 -2.03
C TYR A 126 -3.19 1.14 -1.45
N ALA A 127 -2.43 2.19 -1.17
CA ALA A 127 -1.05 2.07 -0.72
C ALA A 127 -0.68 3.09 0.36
N PHE A 128 0.10 2.64 1.33
CA PHE A 128 0.73 3.47 2.34
C PHE A 128 2.16 3.79 1.97
N SER A 129 2.66 4.93 2.42
CA SER A 129 4.09 5.23 2.44
C SER A 129 4.47 6.00 3.69
N PHE A 130 5.69 5.80 4.17
CA PHE A 130 6.28 6.60 5.26
C PHE A 130 6.83 7.95 4.77
N SER A 131 6.65 8.28 3.49
CA SER A 131 7.04 9.57 2.91
C SER A 131 5.97 10.07 1.94
N ASP A 132 5.87 11.39 1.77
CA ASP A 132 4.99 11.99 0.75
C ASP A 132 5.69 12.01 -0.61
N ASN A 133 5.82 10.84 -1.23
CA ASN A 133 6.65 10.61 -2.41
C ASN A 133 5.89 10.02 -3.61
N ILE A 134 4.56 10.03 -3.59
CA ILE A 134 3.73 9.54 -4.69
C ILE A 134 3.43 10.62 -5.73
N VAL A 135 3.61 10.28 -6.99
CA VAL A 135 3.13 11.03 -8.15
C VAL A 135 2.49 10.09 -9.15
N TYR A 136 1.59 10.59 -10.00
CA TYR A 136 1.05 9.80 -11.10
C TYR A 136 1.76 10.15 -12.40
N LYS A 137 2.25 9.13 -13.10
CA LYS A 137 3.02 9.29 -14.35
C LYS A 137 2.35 8.68 -15.54
N ARG A 138 2.62 9.27 -16.70
CA ARG A 138 2.23 8.71 -18.00
C ARG A 138 3.18 7.57 -18.35
N VAL A 139 2.61 6.41 -18.62
CA VAL A 139 3.32 5.25 -19.16
C VAL A 139 2.76 4.90 -20.51
N ILE A 140 3.64 4.59 -21.46
CA ILE A 140 3.25 4.05 -22.76
C ILE A 140 3.54 2.56 -22.73
N GLY A 141 2.50 1.75 -22.86
CA GLY A 141 2.59 0.30 -22.91
C GLY A 141 1.85 -0.26 -24.11
N LYS A 142 2.03 -1.55 -24.38
CA LYS A 142 1.22 -2.25 -25.40
C LYS A 142 -0.05 -2.79 -24.73
N SER A 143 -1.20 -2.50 -25.34
CA SER A 143 -2.45 -3.19 -25.01
C SER A 143 -2.36 -4.67 -25.40
N TRP A 144 -3.33 -5.47 -24.94
CA TRP A 144 -3.42 -6.88 -25.31
C TRP A 144 -3.50 -7.09 -26.85
N PHE A 145 -3.98 -6.12 -27.62
CA PHE A 145 -3.98 -6.20 -29.09
C PHE A 145 -2.71 -5.63 -29.74
N GLY A 146 -1.62 -5.46 -28.99
CA GLY A 146 -0.33 -4.94 -29.48
C GLY A 146 -0.32 -3.44 -29.81
N ARG A 147 -1.44 -2.74 -29.68
CA ARG A 147 -1.53 -1.29 -29.91
C ARG A 147 -0.93 -0.53 -28.73
N GLU A 148 -0.15 0.51 -29.02
CA GLU A 148 0.31 1.44 -27.99
C GLU A 148 -0.88 2.09 -27.29
N LYS A 149 -0.81 2.12 -25.97
CA LYS A 149 -1.80 2.75 -25.11
C LYS A 149 -1.08 3.51 -24.01
N THR A 150 -1.50 4.74 -23.79
CA THR A 150 -1.03 5.55 -22.67
C THR A 150 -1.88 5.24 -21.45
N TRP A 151 -1.21 4.99 -20.33
CA TRP A 151 -1.78 4.77 -19.01
C TRP A 151 -1.27 5.85 -18.05
N ILE A 152 -2.00 6.06 -16.96
CA ILE A 152 -1.60 6.91 -15.85
C ILE A 152 -1.51 5.99 -14.65
N TRP A 153 -0.31 5.82 -14.10
CA TRP A 153 -0.02 4.88 -13.02
C TRP A 153 0.59 5.59 -11.83
N PRO A 154 0.33 5.10 -10.60
CA PRO A 154 1.02 5.55 -9.40
C PRO A 154 2.52 5.24 -9.51
N ASN A 155 3.34 6.21 -9.13
CA ASN A 155 4.79 6.13 -9.12
C ASN A 155 5.32 6.69 -7.81
N PHE A 156 6.08 5.89 -7.09
CA PHE A 156 6.76 6.31 -5.88
C PHE A 156 8.21 6.70 -6.20
N ASP A 157 8.65 7.85 -5.69
CA ASP A 157 10.06 8.24 -5.71
C ASP A 157 10.82 7.45 -4.63
N MET A 158 11.68 6.53 -5.08
CA MET A 158 12.49 5.65 -4.24
C MET A 158 13.99 5.97 -4.36
N ASN A 159 14.38 7.14 -4.90
CA ASN A 159 15.79 7.53 -5.02
C ASN A 159 16.47 7.80 -3.66
N GLY A 160 15.69 7.87 -2.57
CA GLY A 160 16.14 7.99 -1.19
C GLY A 160 15.60 6.86 -0.32
N ALA A 161 15.77 6.99 1.01
CA ALA A 161 15.17 6.09 1.98
C ALA A 161 13.64 6.21 1.91
N ALA A 162 12.97 5.16 1.46
CA ALA A 162 11.53 5.13 1.29
C ALA A 162 10.99 3.71 1.43
N THR A 163 9.77 3.62 1.97
CA THR A 163 9.02 2.38 2.06
C THR A 163 7.58 2.62 1.63
N VAL A 164 7.06 1.69 0.86
CA VAL A 164 5.69 1.67 0.35
C VAL A 164 5.08 0.32 0.69
N ILE A 165 3.87 0.35 1.23
CA ILE A 165 3.08 -0.85 1.54
C ILE A 165 1.85 -0.81 0.63
N GLU A 166 1.74 -1.78 -0.27
CA GLU A 166 0.59 -1.94 -1.15
C GLU A 166 -0.22 -3.14 -0.68
N VAL A 167 -1.52 -2.94 -0.44
CA VAL A 167 -2.40 -4.06 -0.09
C VAL A 167 -2.60 -4.93 -1.34
N TRP A 168 -2.41 -6.24 -1.19
CA TRP A 168 -2.50 -7.18 -2.31
C TRP A 168 -3.95 -7.41 -2.73
N HIS A 169 -4.12 -8.04 -3.90
CA HIS A 169 -5.42 -8.32 -4.48
C HIS A 169 -6.40 -8.97 -3.50
N ASP A 170 -7.67 -8.58 -3.59
CA ASP A 170 -8.76 -9.01 -2.71
C ASP A 170 -8.52 -8.72 -1.20
N GLY A 171 -7.49 -7.94 -0.87
CA GLY A 171 -7.07 -7.69 0.51
C GLY A 171 -6.23 -8.83 1.12
N ASP A 172 -5.66 -9.71 0.30
CA ASP A 172 -4.94 -10.91 0.75
C ASP A 172 -3.45 -10.66 0.99
N GLY A 173 -3.14 -10.07 2.14
CA GLY A 173 -1.78 -9.66 2.49
C GLY A 173 -1.37 -8.33 1.86
N MET A 174 -0.08 -8.03 1.92
CA MET A 174 0.52 -6.77 1.50
C MET A 174 1.91 -6.99 0.91
N ASN A 175 2.24 -6.19 -0.11
CA ASN A 175 3.60 -6.05 -0.60
C ASN A 175 4.27 -4.88 0.11
N ILE A 176 5.51 -5.09 0.55
CA ILE A 176 6.38 -4.02 1.03
C ILE A 176 7.49 -3.83 0.02
N TYR A 177 7.62 -2.61 -0.49
CA TYR A 177 8.69 -2.16 -1.34
C TYR A 177 9.53 -1.16 -0.56
N THR A 178 10.83 -1.39 -0.45
CA THR A 178 11.67 -0.56 0.42
C THR A 178 13.08 -0.42 -0.11
N THR A 179 13.66 0.75 0.12
CA THR A 179 15.11 1.03 0.03
C THR A 179 15.73 1.23 1.42
N GLU A 180 14.92 1.10 2.49
CA GLU A 180 15.35 1.37 3.86
C GLU A 180 16.04 0.13 4.46
N PRO A 181 17.26 0.26 5.00
CA PRO A 181 17.99 -0.87 5.58
C PRO A 181 17.24 -1.59 6.72
N HIS A 182 16.39 -0.88 7.46
CA HIS A 182 15.65 -1.46 8.59
C HIS A 182 14.40 -2.25 8.16
N PHE A 183 14.11 -2.33 6.85
CA PHE A 183 13.11 -3.22 6.26
C PHE A 183 13.70 -4.15 5.19
N SER A 184 15.03 -4.18 5.03
CA SER A 184 15.66 -4.84 3.89
C SER A 184 15.83 -6.36 4.01
N THR A 185 15.41 -6.98 5.12
CA THR A 185 15.48 -8.42 5.35
C THR A 185 14.23 -8.93 6.07
N ILE A 186 13.99 -10.24 6.02
CA ILE A 186 12.86 -10.89 6.70
C ILE A 186 12.96 -10.68 8.22
N GLU A 187 14.16 -10.80 8.80
CA GLU A 187 14.38 -10.61 10.24
C GLU A 187 14.09 -9.16 10.67
N ASN A 188 14.50 -8.20 9.84
CA ASN A 188 14.25 -6.80 10.07
C ASN A 188 12.75 -6.52 10.05
N LEU A 189 12.01 -7.04 9.07
CA LEU A 189 10.55 -6.93 9.00
C LEU A 189 9.85 -7.63 10.16
N ALA A 190 10.27 -8.86 10.50
CA ALA A 190 9.74 -9.62 11.62
C ALA A 190 9.80 -8.86 12.95
N SER A 191 10.81 -8.00 13.13
CA SER A 191 10.97 -7.20 14.36
C SER A 191 9.91 -6.10 14.57
N TYR A 192 9.06 -5.87 13.57
CA TYR A 192 7.91 -4.95 13.61
C TYR A 192 6.61 -5.64 13.99
N PHE A 193 6.63 -6.96 14.22
CA PHE A 193 5.52 -7.68 14.82
C PHE A 193 5.73 -7.89 16.33
N PRO A 194 4.64 -8.10 17.11
CA PRO A 194 4.75 -8.51 18.50
C PRO A 194 5.64 -9.76 18.68
N PRO A 195 6.42 -9.87 19.78
CA PRO A 195 7.30 -11.02 20.02
C PRO A 195 6.61 -12.40 20.04
N GLU A 196 5.31 -12.42 20.32
CA GLU A 196 4.44 -13.60 20.32
C GLU A 196 3.94 -14.02 18.93
N THR A 197 4.20 -13.21 17.89
CA THR A 197 3.86 -13.51 16.51
C THR A 197 4.82 -14.55 15.95
N SER A 198 4.27 -15.65 15.42
CA SER A 198 5.05 -16.69 14.78
C SER A 198 5.29 -16.34 13.32
N ILE A 199 6.55 -16.13 12.95
CA ILE A 199 6.94 -15.85 11.56
C ILE A 199 7.16 -17.17 10.82
N VAL A 200 6.53 -17.29 9.65
CA VAL A 200 6.70 -18.39 8.68
C VAL A 200 7.35 -17.81 7.44
N ASN A 201 8.38 -18.45 6.90
CA ASN A 201 9.02 -18.05 5.65
C ASN A 201 9.33 -19.29 4.80
N ASN A 202 9.72 -19.09 3.54
CA ASN A 202 10.11 -20.17 2.64
C ASN A 202 11.57 -20.63 2.85
N GLU A 203 12.19 -20.36 4.01
CA GLU A 203 13.54 -20.86 4.27
C GLU A 203 13.51 -22.34 4.67
N GLU A 204 13.32 -23.20 3.65
CA GLU A 204 13.90 -24.55 3.50
C GLU A 204 14.42 -24.75 2.06
#